data_AF-A0A958MUK8-F1
#
_entry.id   AF-A0A958MUK8-F1
#
_cell.length_a   1.000
_cell.length_b   1.000
_cell.length_c   1.000
_cell.angle_alpha   90.00
_cell.angle_beta   90.00
_cell.angle_gamma   90.00
#
_symmetry.space_group_name_H-M   'P 1'
#
loop_
_entity.id
_entity.type
_entity.pdbx_description
1 polymer ?
#
loop_
_entity_poly.entity_id
_entity_poly.type
_entity_poly.pdbx_seq_one_letter_code
_entity_poly.pdbx_strand_id
1 'polypeptide(L)'
;SCGKTNNRNKFKSQPNDKAKFDQAGGCEQSLSCPEGTQLVCSKKYATKVCIDTDLKQSAEGLPEGNFSYHKCQSYCQSRGMRLPTNNEWLLAAAGSEAKNCLYPQVTYPIKKGARMDDLAVNAPLKEPRKSCVSLYKIKDMVGVLGQWVEGTFKNRSGHTRGQFNGGLWPQKASTVFYRTVAHGPGYSDYSIGCRCASDPR
;
A
#
# COMPACT_ATOMS: atom_id res chain seq x y z
N SER A 1 -30.36 23.36 16.66
CA SER A 1 -30.51 22.17 15.80
C SER A 1 -29.41 22.20 14.76
N CYS A 2 -28.41 21.31 14.85
CA CYS A 2 -27.32 21.23 13.88
C CYS A 2 -27.26 19.79 13.34
N GLY A 3 -27.47 19.66 12.03
CA GLY A 3 -27.75 18.40 11.34
C GLY A 3 -26.57 17.43 11.33
N LYS A 4 -26.86 16.15 11.61
CA LYS A 4 -25.93 15.03 11.49
C LYS A 4 -25.76 14.64 10.02
N THR A 5 -24.60 14.87 9.42
CA THR A 5 -24.20 14.17 8.18
C THR A 5 -23.34 12.97 8.52
N ASN A 6 -23.96 11.79 8.43
CA ASN A 6 -23.38 10.51 8.80
C ASN A 6 -22.82 9.84 7.54
N ASN A 7 -21.66 10.26 7.05
CA ASN A 7 -21.05 9.68 5.85
C ASN A 7 -20.14 8.49 6.22
N ARG A 8 -20.75 7.36 6.57
CA ARG A 8 -20.06 6.06 6.70
C ARG A 8 -20.24 5.26 5.41
N ASN A 9 -19.46 5.58 4.37
CA ASN A 9 -19.27 4.64 3.27
C ASN A 9 -18.35 3.50 3.75
N LYS A 10 -18.97 2.49 4.38
CA LYS A 10 -18.37 1.18 4.61
C LYS A 10 -18.20 0.49 3.26
N PHE A 11 -16.97 0.36 2.77
CA PHE A 11 -16.62 -0.67 1.79
C PHE A 11 -16.93 -2.04 2.42
N LYS A 12 -18.08 -2.62 2.07
CA LYS A 12 -18.39 -4.03 2.33
C LYS A 12 -18.00 -4.80 1.06
N SER A 13 -16.91 -5.55 1.10
CA SER A 13 -16.50 -6.44 0.02
C SER A 13 -17.37 -7.69 0.01
N GLN A 14 -17.99 -8.04 -1.12
CA GLN A 14 -18.49 -9.39 -1.35
C GLN A 14 -17.45 -10.22 -2.14
N PRO A 15 -17.36 -11.54 -1.92
CA PRO A 15 -16.30 -12.39 -2.49
C PRO A 15 -16.35 -12.56 -4.02
N ASN A 16 -17.42 -12.11 -4.68
CA ASN A 16 -17.70 -12.39 -6.09
C ASN A 16 -17.39 -11.22 -7.06
N ASP A 17 -16.73 -10.15 -6.62
CA ASP A 17 -16.48 -8.97 -7.46
C ASP A 17 -15.32 -9.12 -8.47
N LYS A 18 -14.74 -10.32 -8.64
CA LYS A 18 -13.68 -10.56 -9.65
C LYS A 18 -14.12 -10.19 -11.08
N ALA A 19 -15.39 -10.37 -11.43
CA ALA A 19 -15.95 -10.00 -12.73
C ALA A 19 -16.43 -8.53 -12.83
N LYS A 20 -16.29 -7.72 -11.77
CA LYS A 20 -16.67 -6.29 -11.78
C LYS A 20 -15.48 -5.33 -11.88
N PHE A 21 -14.26 -5.84 -11.80
CA PHE A 21 -13.04 -5.10 -12.10
C PHE A 21 -12.62 -5.23 -13.58
N ASP A 22 -13.47 -5.83 -14.43
CA ASP A 22 -13.29 -6.08 -15.87
C ASP A 22 -13.18 -4.83 -16.76
N GLN A 23 -12.79 -3.68 -16.23
CA GLN A 23 -12.37 -2.54 -17.06
C GLN A 23 -11.06 -1.94 -16.57
N ALA A 24 -10.00 -2.77 -16.55
CA ALA A 24 -8.66 -2.26 -16.90
C ALA A 24 -8.64 -1.68 -18.33
N GLY A 25 -9.66 -1.98 -19.17
CA GLY A 25 -9.85 -1.43 -20.52
C GLY A 25 -10.49 -0.03 -20.60
N GLY A 26 -10.60 0.71 -19.50
CA GLY A 26 -11.21 2.04 -19.47
C GLY A 26 -10.23 3.21 -19.44
N CYS A 27 -8.91 2.95 -19.41
CA CYS A 27 -7.93 4.02 -19.40
C CYS A 27 -7.81 4.60 -20.80
N GLU A 28 -7.86 5.93 -20.88
CA GLU A 28 -7.63 6.66 -22.11
C GLU A 28 -6.21 6.34 -22.63
N GLN A 29 -6.13 5.80 -23.85
CA GLN A 29 -4.88 5.25 -24.41
C GLN A 29 -3.79 6.30 -24.64
N SER A 30 -4.13 7.59 -24.61
CA SER A 30 -3.21 8.70 -24.80
C SER A 30 -2.44 9.09 -23.54
N LEU A 31 -2.84 8.60 -22.36
CA LEU A 31 -2.21 8.98 -21.10
C LEU A 31 -0.88 8.25 -20.89
N SER A 32 0.14 9.02 -20.53
CA SER A 32 1.47 8.52 -20.24
C SER A 32 1.81 8.62 -18.76
N CYS A 33 2.59 7.67 -18.27
CA CYS A 33 3.06 7.62 -16.90
C CYS A 33 4.59 7.76 -16.83
N PRO A 34 5.15 8.30 -15.73
CA PRO A 34 6.59 8.26 -15.49
C PRO A 34 7.15 6.83 -15.53
N GLU A 35 8.43 6.69 -15.86
CA GLU A 35 9.11 5.39 -15.81
C GLU A 35 9.00 4.76 -14.41
N GLY A 36 8.83 3.43 -14.36
CA GLY A 36 8.64 2.69 -13.13
C GLY A 36 7.26 2.87 -12.48
N THR A 37 6.30 3.48 -13.19
CA THR A 37 4.93 3.65 -12.71
C THR A 37 3.91 3.05 -13.69
N GLN A 38 2.76 2.66 -13.16
CA GLN A 38 1.66 2.07 -13.90
C GLN A 38 0.42 2.97 -13.81
N LEU A 39 -0.25 3.16 -14.96
CA LEU A 39 -1.56 3.79 -15.00
C LEU A 39 -2.60 2.90 -14.32
N VAL A 40 -3.18 3.43 -13.26
CA VAL A 40 -4.33 2.89 -12.53
C VAL A 40 -5.51 3.81 -12.80
N CYS A 41 -6.58 3.27 -13.37
CA CYS A 41 -7.76 4.07 -13.67
C CYS A 41 -9.06 3.33 -13.36
N SER A 42 -10.11 4.10 -13.07
CA SER A 42 -11.47 3.60 -12.93
C SER A 42 -12.47 4.69 -13.30
N LYS A 43 -13.31 4.42 -14.31
CA LYS A 43 -14.44 5.28 -14.66
C LYS A 43 -15.44 5.39 -13.51
N LYS A 44 -15.70 4.29 -12.81
CA LYS A 44 -16.62 4.24 -11.66
C LYS A 44 -16.20 5.16 -10.52
N TYR A 45 -14.90 5.25 -10.25
CA TYR A 45 -14.35 6.07 -9.17
C TYR A 45 -13.78 7.41 -9.68
N ALA A 46 -13.99 7.75 -10.95
CA ALA A 46 -13.44 8.94 -11.60
C ALA A 46 -11.94 9.17 -11.27
N THR A 47 -11.16 8.09 -11.25
CA THR A 47 -9.75 8.10 -10.83
C THR A 47 -8.86 7.75 -12.03
N LYS A 48 -7.79 8.50 -12.23
CA LYS A 48 -6.69 8.20 -13.15
C LYS A 48 -5.40 8.64 -12.45
N VAL A 49 -4.49 7.70 -12.19
CA VAL A 49 -3.27 7.96 -11.43
C VAL A 49 -2.15 7.05 -11.91
N CYS A 50 -0.93 7.56 -11.97
CA CYS A 50 0.28 6.75 -12.16
C CYS A 50 0.83 6.38 -10.79
N ILE A 51 1.04 5.10 -10.51
CA ILE A 51 1.54 4.60 -9.21
C ILE A 51 2.77 3.73 -9.45
N ASP A 52 3.81 3.83 -8.60
CA ASP A 52 5.00 3.00 -8.78
C ASP A 52 4.64 1.51 -8.86
N THR A 53 5.28 0.79 -9.78
CA THR A 53 5.08 -0.67 -9.94
C THR A 53 5.63 -1.45 -8.75
N ASP A 54 6.66 -0.92 -8.12
CA ASP A 54 7.39 -1.52 -7.00
C ASP A 54 7.42 -0.56 -5.80
N LEU A 55 7.68 -1.10 -4.60
CA LEU A 55 8.03 -0.26 -3.45
C LEU A 55 9.37 0.44 -3.71
N LYS A 56 9.66 1.52 -2.99
CA LYS A 56 11.02 2.08 -2.95
C LYS A 56 12.01 0.97 -2.60
N GLN A 57 12.97 0.72 -3.50
CA GLN A 57 14.02 -0.27 -3.33
C GLN A 57 15.32 0.33 -2.77
N SER A 58 16.11 -0.47 -2.05
CA SER A 58 17.49 -0.17 -1.67
C SER A 58 18.43 -0.25 -2.88
N ALA A 59 19.73 0.02 -2.68
CA ALA A 59 20.73 -0.10 -3.74
C ALA A 59 20.86 -1.54 -4.26
N GLU A 60 20.48 -2.52 -3.45
CA GLU A 60 20.50 -3.95 -3.74
C GLU A 60 19.20 -4.43 -4.42
N GLY A 61 18.26 -3.53 -4.72
CA GLY A 61 17.00 -3.87 -5.39
C GLY A 61 15.94 -4.50 -4.46
N LEU A 62 16.13 -4.45 -3.15
CA LEU A 62 15.18 -4.99 -2.16
C LEU A 62 14.22 -3.90 -1.65
N PRO A 63 12.94 -4.21 -1.32
CA PRO A 63 12.05 -3.26 -0.68
C PRO A 63 12.67 -2.60 0.57
N GLU A 64 12.74 -1.27 0.58
CA GLU A 64 13.36 -0.48 1.65
C GLU A 64 12.31 -0.11 2.72
N GLY A 65 12.55 -0.56 3.96
CA GLY A 65 11.75 -0.21 5.13
C GLY A 65 12.21 1.08 5.82
N ASN A 66 11.75 1.28 7.06
CA ASN A 66 12.08 2.44 7.89
C ASN A 66 11.70 3.79 7.26
N PHE A 67 10.49 3.87 6.70
CA PHE A 67 9.91 5.12 6.21
C PHE A 67 8.94 5.73 7.21
N SER A 68 9.19 6.99 7.57
CA SER A 68 8.18 7.87 8.14
C SER A 68 7.33 8.48 7.03
N TYR A 69 6.16 9.03 7.38
CA TYR A 69 5.33 9.76 6.42
C TYR A 69 6.15 10.88 5.76
N HIS A 70 6.94 11.61 6.56
CA HIS A 70 7.78 12.71 6.06
C HIS A 70 8.89 12.23 5.13
N LYS A 71 9.61 11.15 5.48
CA LYS A 71 10.63 10.56 4.60
C LYS A 71 10.02 10.15 3.26
N CYS A 72 8.84 9.55 3.32
CA CYS A 72 8.07 9.15 2.14
C CYS A 72 7.66 10.33 1.28
N GLN A 73 7.08 11.35 1.91
CA GLN A 73 6.64 12.57 1.23
C GLN A 73 7.81 13.25 0.52
N SER A 74 8.94 13.43 1.20
CA SER A 74 10.15 14.02 0.61
C SER A 74 10.70 13.17 -0.54
N TYR A 75 10.70 11.84 -0.42
CA TYR A 75 11.11 10.93 -1.49
C TYR A 75 10.22 11.05 -2.73
N CYS A 76 8.91 11.11 -2.57
CA CYS A 76 8.01 11.29 -3.70
C CYS A 76 8.15 12.69 -4.31
N GLN A 77 8.27 13.73 -3.48
CA GLN A 77 8.46 15.10 -3.94
C GLN A 77 9.76 15.28 -4.72
N SER A 78 10.86 14.64 -4.31
CA SER A 78 12.13 14.70 -5.07
C SER A 78 12.03 14.06 -6.46
N ARG A 79 10.99 13.26 -6.72
CA ARG A 79 10.67 12.67 -8.03
C ARG A 79 9.60 13.46 -8.79
N GLY A 80 9.16 14.61 -8.28
CA GLY A 80 8.02 15.36 -8.83
C GLY A 80 6.67 14.65 -8.64
N MET A 81 6.58 13.77 -7.64
CA MET A 81 5.42 12.94 -7.33
C MET A 81 4.88 13.26 -5.93
N ARG A 82 3.81 12.58 -5.53
CA ARG A 82 3.21 12.64 -4.19
C ARG A 82 3.02 11.25 -3.60
N LEU A 83 2.63 11.19 -2.34
CA LEU A 83 2.06 9.95 -1.80
C LEU A 83 0.72 9.67 -2.49
N PRO A 84 0.35 8.40 -2.74
CA PRO A 84 -1.00 8.06 -3.19
C PRO A 84 -2.02 8.42 -2.12
N THR A 85 -3.19 8.89 -2.52
CA THR A 85 -4.35 8.93 -1.62
C THR A 85 -4.74 7.50 -1.22
N ASN A 86 -5.49 7.37 -0.12
CA ASN A 86 -6.01 6.06 0.28
C ASN A 86 -6.83 5.37 -0.82
N ASN A 87 -7.63 6.12 -1.59
CA ASN A 87 -8.50 5.53 -2.62
C ASN A 87 -7.70 5.08 -3.85
N GLU A 88 -6.72 5.87 -4.27
CA GLU A 88 -5.79 5.49 -5.34
C GLU A 88 -5.01 4.23 -4.97
N TRP A 89 -4.51 4.14 -3.72
CA TRP A 89 -3.83 2.95 -3.21
C TRP A 89 -4.74 1.71 -3.22
N LEU A 90 -5.98 1.84 -2.75
CA LEU A 90 -6.94 0.73 -2.73
C LEU A 90 -7.31 0.26 -4.14
N LEU A 91 -7.42 1.18 -5.10
CA LEU A 91 -7.67 0.84 -6.50
C LEU A 91 -6.46 0.11 -7.09
N ALA A 92 -5.25 0.61 -6.86
CA ALA A 92 -4.01 -0.03 -7.29
C ALA A 92 -3.82 -1.43 -6.69
N ALA A 93 -4.30 -1.65 -5.46
CA ALA A 93 -4.22 -2.92 -4.74
C ALA A 93 -5.30 -3.93 -5.18
N ALA A 94 -6.26 -3.52 -6.02
CA ALA A 94 -7.37 -4.38 -6.40
C ALA A 94 -6.88 -5.72 -7.01
N GLY A 95 -7.47 -6.82 -6.53
CA GLY A 95 -7.14 -8.19 -6.93
C GLY A 95 -5.80 -8.72 -6.40
N SER A 96 -5.04 -7.96 -5.60
CA SER A 96 -3.95 -8.54 -4.82
C SER A 96 -4.53 -9.47 -3.75
N GLU A 97 -4.17 -10.75 -3.80
CA GLU A 97 -4.65 -11.75 -2.83
C GLU A 97 -3.58 -12.01 -1.77
N ALA A 98 -3.93 -11.81 -0.50
CA ALA A 98 -3.01 -12.02 0.62
C ALA A 98 -2.35 -13.41 0.59
N LYS A 99 -3.07 -14.47 0.24
CA LYS A 99 -2.51 -15.83 0.11
C LYS A 99 -1.41 -15.97 -0.95
N ASN A 100 -1.43 -15.15 -1.99
CA ASN A 100 -0.40 -15.13 -3.04
C ASN A 100 0.77 -14.23 -2.65
N CYS A 101 0.51 -13.28 -1.75
CA CYS A 101 1.49 -12.40 -1.14
C CYS A 101 2.13 -12.99 0.12
N LEU A 102 1.58 -14.02 0.73
CA LEU A 102 2.04 -14.53 2.00
C LEU A 102 2.34 -16.04 1.84
N TYR A 103 3.57 -16.43 1.45
CA TYR A 103 3.98 -17.85 1.39
C TYR A 103 5.50 -18.09 1.59
N PRO A 104 5.94 -19.24 2.17
CA PRO A 104 5.17 -20.21 2.94
C PRO A 104 4.99 -19.82 4.41
N GLN A 105 3.83 -20.21 4.92
CA GLN A 105 3.53 -20.68 6.27
C GLN A 105 4.76 -20.77 7.18
N VAL A 106 4.71 -20.06 8.32
CA VAL A 106 5.58 -20.19 9.51
C VAL A 106 6.53 -21.40 9.40
N THR A 107 7.73 -21.20 8.85
CA THR A 107 8.79 -22.17 9.06
C THR A 107 9.29 -21.96 10.48
N TYR A 108 8.99 -22.92 11.34
CA TYR A 108 9.38 -23.01 12.75
C TYR A 108 8.60 -22.14 13.75
N PRO A 109 8.43 -22.64 14.99
CA PRO A 109 7.53 -22.03 15.94
C PRO A 109 8.00 -20.61 16.18
N ILE A 110 7.09 -19.65 16.06
CA ILE A 110 7.18 -18.42 16.84
C ILE A 110 7.26 -18.94 18.28
N LYS A 111 8.47 -19.14 18.81
CA LYS A 111 8.67 -19.41 20.23
C LYS A 111 7.89 -18.30 20.90
N LYS A 112 6.97 -18.65 21.80
CA LYS A 112 6.29 -17.68 22.64
C LYS A 112 7.37 -16.80 23.27
N GLY A 113 7.54 -15.56 22.79
CA GLY A 113 8.61 -14.65 23.21
C GLY A 113 9.73 -14.35 22.20
N ALA A 114 9.74 -14.91 20.98
CA ALA A 114 10.61 -14.42 19.91
C ALA A 114 10.10 -13.04 19.46
N ARG A 115 10.95 -12.02 19.59
CA ARG A 115 10.64 -10.67 19.15
C ARG A 115 10.77 -10.63 17.60
N MET A 116 9.96 -9.81 16.93
CA MET A 116 9.94 -9.72 15.45
C MET A 116 11.27 -9.22 14.85
N ASP A 117 12.10 -8.58 15.67
CA ASP A 117 13.47 -8.15 15.38
C ASP A 117 14.40 -9.33 15.02
N ASP A 118 14.23 -10.51 15.63
CA ASP A 118 15.09 -11.68 15.40
C ASP A 118 14.82 -12.37 14.05
N LEU A 119 13.65 -12.16 13.42
CA LEU A 119 13.24 -12.87 12.20
C LEU A 119 13.24 -12.00 10.93
N ALA A 120 13.19 -10.67 11.06
CA ALA A 120 13.01 -9.76 9.93
C ALA A 120 14.32 -9.16 9.37
N VAL A 121 15.40 -9.11 10.16
CA VAL A 121 16.62 -8.36 9.79
C VAL A 121 17.53 -9.14 8.83
N ASN A 122 17.51 -10.48 8.86
CA ASN A 122 18.48 -11.31 8.12
C ASN A 122 17.85 -12.36 7.20
N ALA A 123 16.52 -12.43 7.09
CA ALA A 123 15.90 -13.27 6.09
C ALA A 123 16.03 -12.55 4.73
N PRO A 124 16.84 -13.03 3.78
CA PRO A 124 16.82 -12.46 2.44
C PRO A 124 15.38 -12.55 1.94
N LEU A 125 14.81 -11.42 1.53
CA LEU A 125 13.60 -11.39 0.72
C LEU A 125 13.96 -12.13 -0.59
N LYS A 126 13.89 -13.46 -0.57
CA LYS A 126 14.19 -14.29 -1.73
C LYS A 126 13.14 -14.01 -2.78
N GLU A 127 13.56 -13.31 -3.83
CA GLU A 127 12.85 -12.98 -5.07
C GLU A 127 11.52 -12.21 -4.90
N PRO A 128 11.27 -11.17 -5.72
CA PRO A 128 9.94 -10.59 -5.83
C PRO A 128 8.90 -11.69 -6.09
N ARG A 129 7.84 -11.73 -5.29
CA ARG A 129 6.78 -12.74 -5.41
C ARG A 129 6.08 -12.56 -6.76
N LYS A 130 6.44 -13.37 -7.76
CA LYS A 130 5.84 -13.33 -9.11
C LYS A 130 4.31 -13.35 -9.10
N SER A 131 3.70 -13.96 -8.08
CA SER A 131 2.24 -14.07 -7.90
C SER A 131 1.59 -12.98 -7.04
N CYS A 132 2.35 -12.14 -6.33
CA CYS A 132 1.81 -11.02 -5.54
C CYS A 132 1.72 -9.75 -6.41
N VAL A 133 0.84 -9.80 -7.39
CA VAL A 133 0.57 -8.70 -8.31
C VAL A 133 -0.90 -8.33 -8.25
N SER A 134 -1.19 -7.04 -8.32
CA SER A 134 -2.57 -6.55 -8.47
C SER A 134 -3.09 -6.78 -9.89
N LEU A 135 -4.37 -6.48 -10.13
CA LEU A 135 -4.95 -6.47 -11.48
C LEU A 135 -4.22 -5.49 -12.41
N TYR A 136 -3.64 -4.44 -11.85
CA TYR A 136 -2.82 -3.46 -12.56
C TYR A 136 -1.35 -3.88 -12.65
N LYS A 137 -0.97 -5.12 -12.32
CA LYS A 137 0.43 -5.61 -12.35
C LYS A 137 1.38 -4.87 -11.39
N ILE A 138 0.84 -4.19 -10.38
CA ILE A 138 1.63 -3.54 -9.33
C ILE A 138 1.97 -4.58 -8.27
N LYS A 139 3.25 -4.66 -7.89
CA LYS A 139 3.78 -5.64 -6.95
C LYS A 139 3.65 -5.18 -5.51
N ASP A 140 3.56 -6.17 -4.62
CA ASP A 140 3.74 -5.99 -3.18
C ASP A 140 2.81 -4.95 -2.55
N MET A 141 1.58 -4.85 -3.06
CA MET A 141 0.51 -4.07 -2.44
C MET A 141 0.06 -4.67 -1.10
N VAL A 142 0.38 -5.93 -0.81
CA VAL A 142 0.00 -6.61 0.45
C VAL A 142 1.21 -7.26 1.11
N GLY A 143 1.37 -6.98 2.40
CA GLY A 143 2.13 -7.81 3.34
C GLY A 143 3.63 -7.88 3.12
N VAL A 144 4.28 -6.95 2.41
CA VAL A 144 5.75 -6.80 2.44
C VAL A 144 6.09 -5.74 3.48
N LEU A 145 5.72 -4.50 3.20
CA LEU A 145 5.83 -3.35 4.07
C LEU A 145 4.48 -2.63 4.10
N GLY A 146 4.13 -2.06 5.25
CA GLY A 146 3.05 -1.09 5.35
C GLY A 146 3.38 0.16 4.54
N GLN A 147 2.40 0.72 3.83
CA GLN A 147 2.67 1.81 2.87
C GLN A 147 1.93 3.06 3.29
N TRP A 148 2.66 4.12 3.64
CA TRP A 148 2.07 5.43 3.91
C TRP A 148 1.24 5.89 2.71
N VAL A 149 0.07 6.45 3.01
CA VAL A 149 -0.78 7.16 2.04
C VAL A 149 -0.87 8.63 2.44
N GLU A 150 -1.24 9.47 1.49
CA GLU A 150 -1.40 10.90 1.69
C GLU A 150 -2.41 11.23 2.78
N GLY A 151 -2.10 12.27 3.55
CA GLY A 151 -3.00 12.89 4.51
C GLY A 151 -2.66 12.57 5.96
N THR A 152 -2.90 13.55 6.81
CA THR A 152 -2.87 13.39 8.27
C THR A 152 -4.16 13.93 8.86
N PHE A 153 -4.50 13.48 10.06
CA PHE A 153 -5.70 13.89 10.75
C PHE A 153 -5.49 13.93 12.26
N LYS A 154 -6.34 14.67 12.97
CA LYS A 154 -6.33 14.72 14.44
C LYS A 154 -7.18 13.58 15.00
N ASN A 155 -6.62 12.78 15.90
CA ASN A 155 -7.41 11.81 16.65
C ASN A 155 -8.22 12.49 17.78
N ARG A 156 -9.03 11.71 18.51
CA ARG A 156 -9.87 12.23 19.61
C ARG A 156 -9.07 12.96 20.72
N SER A 157 -7.80 12.63 20.89
CA SER A 157 -6.90 13.26 21.86
C SER A 157 -6.13 14.45 21.28
N GLY A 158 -6.43 14.89 20.04
CA GLY A 158 -5.74 16.01 19.38
C GLY A 158 -4.35 15.68 18.81
N HIS A 159 -3.93 14.41 18.85
CA HIS A 159 -2.67 13.98 18.25
C HIS A 159 -2.80 13.85 16.74
N THR A 160 -1.82 14.37 16.00
CA THR A 160 -1.74 14.16 14.54
C THR A 160 -1.39 12.70 14.26
N ARG A 161 -2.18 12.05 13.42
CA ARG A 161 -2.01 10.68 12.94
C ARG A 161 -1.97 10.66 11.42
N GLY A 162 -1.33 9.65 10.86
CA GLY A 162 -1.44 9.33 9.44
C GLY A 162 -2.03 7.93 9.24
N GLN A 163 -2.00 7.46 8.00
CA GLN A 163 -2.45 6.12 7.64
C GLN A 163 -1.42 5.41 6.78
N PHE A 164 -1.23 4.10 7.03
CA PHE A 164 -0.54 3.21 6.11
C PHE A 164 -1.30 1.89 5.90
N ASN A 165 -1.18 1.33 4.70
CA ASN A 165 -2.01 0.23 4.20
C ASN A 165 -1.20 -1.05 3.91
N GLY A 166 -1.89 -2.17 3.69
CA GLY A 166 -1.34 -3.42 3.12
C GLY A 166 -0.73 -4.37 4.15
N GLY A 167 -0.31 -3.86 5.31
CA GLY A 167 0.32 -4.65 6.37
C GLY A 167 1.74 -5.07 6.03
N LEU A 168 2.37 -5.79 6.97
CA LEU A 168 3.76 -6.24 6.85
C LEU A 168 3.85 -7.77 6.78
N TRP A 169 5.01 -8.28 6.37
CA TRP A 169 5.36 -9.68 6.61
C TRP A 169 5.95 -9.83 8.02
N PRO A 170 5.71 -10.93 8.76
CA PRO A 170 4.81 -12.06 8.47
C PRO A 170 3.39 -11.89 9.03
N GLN A 171 2.87 -10.67 9.12
CA GLN A 171 1.56 -10.43 9.75
C GLN A 171 0.43 -11.15 8.98
N LYS A 172 -0.22 -12.13 9.62
CA LYS A 172 -1.35 -12.89 9.03
C LYS A 172 -2.55 -12.02 8.66
N ALA A 173 -2.71 -10.87 9.31
CA ALA A 173 -3.79 -9.92 9.06
C ALA A 173 -3.56 -9.04 7.81
N SER A 174 -2.39 -9.11 7.17
CA SER A 174 -2.05 -8.34 5.98
C SER A 174 -3.00 -8.66 4.84
N THR A 175 -3.72 -7.65 4.36
CA THR A 175 -4.68 -7.70 3.25
C THR A 175 -4.75 -6.34 2.58
N VAL A 176 -5.41 -6.26 1.42
CA VAL A 176 -5.71 -4.98 0.76
C VAL A 176 -6.55 -4.03 1.62
N PHE A 177 -7.26 -4.54 2.63
CA PHE A 177 -8.07 -3.74 3.54
C PHE A 177 -7.39 -3.49 4.90
N TYR A 178 -6.20 -4.07 5.11
CA TYR A 178 -5.43 -3.80 6.31
C TYR A 178 -4.95 -2.36 6.28
N ARG A 179 -5.24 -1.63 7.35
CA ARG A 179 -4.78 -0.25 7.56
C ARG A 179 -4.41 -0.03 9.01
N THR A 180 -3.37 0.74 9.23
CA THR A 180 -2.97 1.24 10.54
C THR A 180 -3.14 2.75 10.56
N VAL A 181 -3.76 3.25 11.62
CA VAL A 181 -4.01 4.68 11.87
C VAL A 181 -3.54 5.13 13.25
N ALA A 182 -2.77 4.28 13.92
CA ALA A 182 -2.35 4.47 15.31
C ALA A 182 -1.18 5.44 15.46
N HIS A 183 -0.41 5.68 14.39
CA HIS A 183 0.88 6.36 14.47
C HIS A 183 0.85 7.78 13.93
N GLY A 184 1.70 8.63 14.49
CA GLY A 184 1.95 9.98 13.98
C GLY A 184 2.84 9.96 12.73
N PRO A 185 2.93 11.07 11.99
CA PRO A 185 3.66 11.13 10.71
C PRO A 185 5.18 10.97 10.86
N GLY A 186 5.73 11.21 12.06
CA GLY A 186 7.14 10.96 12.36
C GLY A 186 7.49 9.50 12.69
N TYR A 187 6.50 8.61 12.83
CA TYR A 187 6.76 7.21 13.16
C TYR A 187 7.37 6.46 11.96
N SER A 188 8.40 5.68 12.21
CA SER A 188 8.98 4.74 11.25
C SER A 188 9.49 3.51 11.98
N ASP A 189 9.46 2.36 11.30
CA ASP A 189 10.15 1.15 11.72
C ASP A 189 10.48 0.30 10.47
N TYR A 190 11.19 -0.80 10.68
CA TYR A 190 11.60 -1.72 9.61
C TYR A 190 10.43 -2.24 8.75
N SER A 191 9.20 -2.17 9.23
CA SER A 191 8.01 -2.74 8.59
C SER A 191 7.24 -1.75 7.71
N ILE A 192 7.69 -0.50 7.61
CA ILE A 192 7.01 0.55 6.85
C ILE A 192 7.88 1.03 5.69
N GLY A 193 7.30 0.99 4.49
CA GLY A 193 7.93 1.36 3.23
C GLY A 193 7.21 2.51 2.53
N CYS A 194 7.61 2.73 1.28
CA CYS A 194 7.13 3.86 0.48
C CYS A 194 6.73 3.49 -0.94
N ARG A 195 5.74 4.22 -1.44
CA ARG A 195 5.29 4.20 -2.84
C ARG A 195 4.79 5.58 -3.22
N CYS A 196 5.08 6.00 -4.44
CA CYS A 196 4.67 7.29 -4.96
C CYS A 196 3.54 7.15 -6.00
N ALA A 197 2.86 8.27 -6.19
CA ALA A 197 1.81 8.48 -7.17
C ALA A 197 1.97 9.84 -7.85
N SER A 198 1.53 9.94 -9.09
CA SER A 198 1.42 11.20 -9.82
C SER A 198 0.19 11.19 -10.70
N ASP A 199 -0.22 12.37 -11.13
CA ASP A 199 -1.25 12.46 -12.17
C ASP A 199 -0.63 12.01 -13.52
N PRO A 200 -1.40 11.38 -14.41
CA PRO A 200 -0.94 11.02 -15.74
C PRO A 200 -0.78 12.26 -16.64
N ARG A 201 0.14 12.18 -17.60
CA ARG A 201 0.42 13.24 -18.60
C ARG A 201 -0.27 12.97 -19.92
#